data_AF-A0A968JLH8-F1
#
_entry.id   AF-A0A968JLH8-F1
#
_cell.length_a   1.000
_cell.length_b   1.000
_cell.length_c   1.000
_cell.angle_alpha   90.00
_cell.angle_beta   90.00
_cell.angle_gamma   90.00
#
_symmetry.space_group_name_H-M   'P 1'
#
loop_
_entity.id
_entity.type
_entity.pdbx_description
1 polymer ?
#
loop_
_entity_poly.entity_id
_entity_poly.type
_entity_poly.pdbx_seq_one_letter_code
_entity_poly.pdbx_strand_id
1 'polypeptide(L)'
;MFSIVQPTIRPLFNTRQAEETLLTWAESPNYNAAVEQPYYEYLKNNWLTNIFQRQTRFNSPQIFWDNLLHDGVLETEVTPSEVVFTANVADAARRINQPSKAELEVALFETVAIGAGQYANNPWLQELPEPVTRCTWGNYLQIPIQWDGDRKFIGFKNLNNNEIYGEADIATIKANGVEASVTAIRTFGLKETTVAVGLGYGRNIVGKSGENIGTNVTPWLTLDKNGNFQYYTDAEYVGKAGEDKRLACVQYHHSIGLQEEEGGINIDEEAVTTVRRGFQGALTNSVVIRRANLKEIDRFVNGEHHDEEHDGGHHGSMKPFAVNYMGLKEERKHHQELNAYQLYPGHEDTFKLGHHWGMHVDLNACIGCGACAVACMSENNVPVVGKTEVGRHHEMAWLRIDRYYYGDYETPNVVYQPLMCQHCDNAPCENVCPVAATPHSEEGLNQMAYNRCI
;
A
#
# COMPACT_ATOMS: atom_id res chain seq x y z
N MET A 1 -8.73 -21.36 -17.88
CA MET A 1 -9.55 -21.29 -16.65
C MET A 1 -10.69 -20.33 -16.92
N PHE A 2 -11.92 -20.74 -16.64
CA PHE A 2 -13.11 -19.89 -16.66
C PHE A 2 -13.68 -19.80 -15.25
N SER A 3 -14.37 -18.71 -14.93
CA SER A 3 -15.11 -18.57 -13.66
C SER A 3 -16.49 -17.98 -13.93
N ILE A 4 -17.41 -18.17 -12.98
CA ILE A 4 -18.76 -17.62 -13.05
C ILE A 4 -19.05 -16.78 -11.81
N VAL A 5 -19.70 -15.63 -12.02
CA VAL A 5 -20.13 -14.74 -10.93
C VAL A 5 -21.52 -15.16 -10.47
N GLN A 6 -21.68 -15.40 -9.16
CA GLN A 6 -22.96 -15.79 -8.57
C GLN A 6 -23.60 -14.61 -7.85
N PRO A 7 -24.89 -14.34 -8.09
CA PRO A 7 -25.62 -13.37 -7.29
C PRO A 7 -25.85 -13.93 -5.89
N THR A 8 -25.35 -13.24 -4.87
CA THR A 8 -25.54 -13.61 -3.45
C THR A 8 -26.78 -12.97 -2.84
N ILE A 9 -27.39 -12.00 -3.52
CA ILE A 9 -28.58 -11.26 -3.08
C ILE A 9 -29.47 -10.90 -4.28
N ARG A 10 -30.78 -10.75 -4.03
CA ARG A 10 -31.71 -10.19 -5.02
C ARG A 10 -31.41 -8.70 -5.26
N PRO A 11 -31.68 -8.15 -6.46
CA PRO A 11 -31.48 -6.73 -6.72
C PRO A 11 -32.19 -5.85 -5.69
N LEU A 12 -31.44 -4.97 -5.03
CA LEU A 12 -31.97 -4.05 -4.01
C LEU A 12 -32.79 -2.92 -4.63
N PHE A 13 -32.45 -2.54 -5.86
CA PHE A 13 -33.10 -1.50 -6.63
C PHE A 13 -33.63 -2.07 -7.94
N ASN A 14 -34.47 -1.29 -8.64
CA ASN A 14 -34.96 -1.63 -9.97
C ASN A 14 -33.85 -1.44 -11.02
N THR A 15 -32.88 -2.34 -10.99
CA THR A 15 -31.68 -2.35 -11.84
C THR A 15 -31.70 -3.51 -12.80
N ARG A 16 -30.98 -3.36 -13.90
CA ARG A 16 -30.79 -4.39 -14.92
C ARG A 16 -29.30 -4.58 -15.19
N GLN A 17 -28.88 -5.82 -15.47
CA GLN A 17 -27.49 -6.13 -15.82
C GLN A 17 -27.12 -5.55 -17.20
N ALA A 18 -25.82 -5.29 -17.42
CA ALA A 18 -25.35 -4.70 -18.67
C ALA A 18 -25.56 -5.65 -19.84
N GLU A 19 -25.31 -6.94 -19.62
CA GLU A 19 -25.43 -8.02 -20.58
C GLU A 19 -26.87 -8.21 -21.03
N GLU A 20 -27.83 -8.10 -20.12
CA GLU A 20 -29.25 -8.13 -20.43
C GLU A 20 -29.66 -6.96 -21.35
N THR A 21 -29.10 -5.78 -21.10
CA THR A 21 -29.31 -4.59 -21.94
C THR A 21 -28.76 -4.82 -23.35
N LEU A 22 -27.55 -5.36 -23.46
CA LEU A 22 -26.90 -5.66 -24.74
C LEU A 22 -27.68 -6.73 -25.53
N LEU A 23 -28.12 -7.80 -24.88
CA LEU A 23 -28.89 -8.87 -25.52
C LEU A 23 -30.25 -8.38 -26.01
N THR A 24 -30.88 -7.47 -25.25
CA THR A 24 -32.14 -6.84 -25.66
C THR A 24 -31.94 -5.94 -26.88
N TRP A 25 -30.90 -5.09 -26.89
CA TRP A 25 -30.61 -4.21 -28.02
C TRP A 25 -30.14 -4.94 -29.27
N ALA A 26 -29.48 -6.08 -29.11
CA ALA A 26 -29.05 -6.93 -30.21
C ALA A 26 -30.16 -7.83 -30.76
N GLU A 27 -31.38 -7.78 -30.19
CA GLU A 27 -32.51 -8.65 -30.55
C GLU A 27 -32.10 -10.13 -30.60
N SER A 28 -31.32 -10.57 -29.60
CA SER A 28 -30.71 -11.90 -29.64
C SER A 28 -31.79 -12.99 -29.66
N PRO A 29 -31.77 -13.93 -30.62
CA PRO A 29 -32.76 -15.00 -30.71
C PRO A 29 -32.64 -16.01 -29.55
N ASN A 30 -31.51 -16.01 -28.85
CA ASN A 30 -31.24 -16.88 -27.72
C ASN A 30 -31.63 -16.26 -26.37
N TYR A 31 -32.09 -15.00 -26.38
CA TYR A 31 -32.49 -14.28 -25.18
C TYR A 31 -34.02 -14.25 -25.07
N ASN A 32 -34.56 -14.83 -24.00
CA ASN A 32 -36.00 -14.86 -23.74
C ASN A 32 -36.34 -13.94 -22.57
N ALA A 33 -36.89 -12.76 -22.85
CA ALA A 33 -37.28 -11.80 -21.82
C ALA A 33 -38.53 -12.22 -21.00
N ALA A 34 -39.25 -13.27 -21.41
CA ALA A 34 -40.50 -13.68 -20.75
C ALA A 34 -40.30 -14.62 -19.55
N VAL A 35 -39.08 -15.12 -19.31
CA VAL A 35 -38.78 -15.98 -18.16
C VAL A 35 -38.43 -15.15 -16.92
N GLU A 36 -38.51 -15.75 -15.74
CA GLU A 36 -38.27 -15.06 -14.46
C GLU A 36 -36.82 -14.55 -14.33
N GLN A 37 -35.84 -15.29 -14.85
CA GLN A 37 -34.43 -14.90 -14.83
C GLN A 37 -33.81 -14.98 -16.24
N PRO A 38 -34.09 -14.01 -17.13
CA PRO A 38 -33.73 -14.06 -18.55
C PRO A 38 -32.23 -14.26 -18.80
N TYR A 39 -31.39 -13.48 -18.12
CA TYR A 39 -29.94 -13.55 -18.32
C TYR A 39 -29.31 -14.82 -17.73
N TYR A 40 -29.82 -15.31 -16.59
CA TYR A 40 -29.37 -16.58 -16.00
C TYR A 40 -29.62 -17.75 -16.95
N GLU A 41 -30.83 -17.85 -17.53
CA GLU A 41 -31.16 -18.90 -18.48
C GLU A 41 -30.31 -18.80 -19.75
N TYR A 42 -30.11 -17.58 -20.28
CA TYR A 42 -29.19 -17.35 -21.40
C TYR A 42 -27.77 -17.85 -21.09
N LEU A 43 -27.24 -17.46 -19.93
CA LEU A 43 -25.89 -17.82 -19.49
C LEU A 43 -25.77 -19.34 -19.33
N LYS A 44 -26.69 -19.98 -18.59
CA LYS A 44 -26.73 -21.43 -18.40
C LYS A 44 -26.73 -22.16 -19.75
N ASN A 45 -27.63 -21.77 -20.66
CA ASN A 45 -27.71 -22.40 -21.98
C ASN A 45 -26.44 -22.19 -22.82
N ASN A 46 -25.81 -21.02 -22.74
CA ASN A 46 -24.55 -20.75 -23.43
C ASN A 46 -23.43 -21.67 -22.91
N TRP A 47 -23.31 -21.82 -21.58
CA TRP A 47 -22.31 -22.68 -20.95
C TRP A 47 -22.53 -24.16 -21.27
N LEU A 48 -23.78 -24.64 -21.20
CA LEU A 48 -24.12 -26.03 -21.55
C LEU A 48 -23.88 -26.33 -23.04
N THR A 49 -23.99 -25.33 -23.91
CA THR A 49 -23.78 -25.51 -25.35
C THR A 49 -22.30 -25.45 -25.72
N ASN A 50 -21.59 -24.42 -25.25
CA ASN A 50 -20.26 -24.06 -25.76
C ASN A 50 -19.10 -24.51 -24.88
N ILE A 51 -19.34 -24.66 -23.57
CA ILE A 51 -18.28 -24.92 -22.58
C ILE A 51 -18.33 -26.35 -22.06
N PHE A 52 -19.52 -26.93 -21.86
CA PHE A 52 -19.67 -28.32 -21.42
C PHE A 52 -18.96 -29.33 -22.33
N GLN A 53 -18.89 -29.06 -23.64
CA GLN A 53 -18.20 -29.91 -24.63
C GLN A 53 -16.66 -29.78 -24.57
N ARG A 54 -16.13 -28.80 -23.84
CA ARG A 54 -14.68 -28.52 -23.72
C ARG A 54 -14.05 -29.14 -22.49
N GLN A 55 -14.83 -29.84 -21.67
CA GLN A 55 -14.38 -30.50 -20.45
C GLN A 55 -14.65 -32.00 -20.54
N THR A 56 -13.88 -32.79 -19.80
CA THR A 56 -13.97 -34.27 -19.77
C THR A 56 -14.34 -34.82 -18.39
N ARG A 57 -14.50 -33.95 -17.38
CA ARG A 57 -14.73 -34.30 -15.97
C ARG A 57 -16.17 -34.75 -15.70
N PHE A 58 -17.15 -34.24 -16.44
CA PHE A 58 -18.57 -34.45 -16.19
C PHE A 58 -19.28 -34.96 -17.44
N ASN A 59 -20.05 -36.04 -17.27
CA ASN A 59 -20.82 -36.67 -18.35
C ASN A 59 -22.30 -36.21 -18.39
N SER A 60 -22.74 -35.42 -17.41
CA SER A 60 -24.11 -34.88 -17.33
C SER A 60 -24.08 -33.35 -17.31
N PRO A 61 -24.84 -32.67 -18.20
CA PRO A 61 -24.92 -31.20 -18.23
C PRO A 61 -25.36 -30.59 -16.90
N GLN A 62 -26.31 -31.23 -16.21
CA GLN A 62 -26.82 -30.72 -14.94
C GLN A 62 -25.77 -30.87 -13.82
N ILE A 63 -25.11 -32.03 -13.73
CA ILE A 63 -24.04 -32.25 -12.75
C ILE A 63 -22.89 -31.26 -13.01
N PHE A 64 -22.53 -31.03 -14.26
CA PHE A 64 -21.54 -30.02 -14.64
C PHE A 64 -21.92 -28.62 -14.13
N TRP A 65 -23.15 -28.19 -14.39
CA TRP A 65 -23.61 -26.86 -13.97
C TRP A 65 -23.59 -26.69 -12.45
N ASP A 66 -24.07 -27.69 -11.71
CA ASP A 66 -24.13 -27.63 -10.25
C ASP A 66 -22.72 -27.63 -9.64
N ASN A 67 -21.78 -28.40 -10.20
CA ASN A 67 -20.38 -28.38 -9.75
C ASN A 67 -19.65 -27.10 -10.15
N LEU A 68 -19.96 -26.52 -11.31
CA LEU A 68 -19.41 -25.22 -11.72
C LEU A 68 -19.85 -24.11 -10.76
N LEU A 69 -21.11 -24.11 -10.34
CA LEU A 69 -21.60 -23.17 -9.33
C LEU A 69 -20.99 -23.48 -7.95
N HIS A 70 -20.84 -24.75 -7.58
CA HIS A 70 -20.20 -25.09 -6.31
C HIS A 70 -18.72 -24.67 -6.25
N ASP A 71 -17.93 -25.03 -7.26
CA ASP A 71 -16.49 -24.81 -7.30
C ASP A 71 -16.16 -23.36 -7.72
N GLY A 72 -17.05 -22.68 -8.46
CA GLY A 72 -16.90 -21.31 -8.96
C GLY A 72 -15.94 -21.16 -10.15
N VAL A 73 -15.10 -22.17 -10.41
CA VAL A 73 -14.09 -22.19 -11.47
C VAL A 73 -14.17 -23.47 -12.30
N LEU A 74 -13.83 -23.34 -13.58
CA LEU A 74 -13.62 -24.45 -14.51
C LEU A 74 -12.21 -24.39 -15.07
N GLU A 75 -11.43 -25.40 -14.76
CA GLU A 75 -10.16 -25.66 -15.39
C GLU A 75 -10.36 -26.52 -16.64
N THR A 76 -9.83 -26.06 -17.76
CA THR A 76 -9.88 -26.76 -19.04
C THR A 76 -8.46 -27.03 -19.47
N GLU A 77 -8.18 -28.25 -19.93
CA GLU A 77 -6.88 -28.56 -20.53
C GLU A 77 -6.72 -27.72 -21.81
N VAL A 78 -5.62 -26.97 -21.89
CA VAL A 78 -5.25 -26.22 -23.08
C VAL A 78 -3.98 -26.87 -23.61
N THR A 79 -4.04 -27.40 -24.83
CA THR A 79 -2.81 -27.88 -25.50
C THR A 79 -1.91 -26.66 -25.72
N PRO A 80 -0.68 -26.66 -25.18
CA PRO A 80 0.25 -25.56 -25.42
C PRO A 80 0.48 -25.41 -26.92
N SER A 81 0.23 -24.23 -27.46
CA SER A 81 0.62 -23.89 -28.83
C SER A 81 2.02 -23.29 -28.78
N GLU A 82 2.94 -23.78 -29.62
CA GLU A 82 4.24 -23.12 -29.79
C GLU A 82 4.02 -21.73 -30.37
N VAL A 83 4.25 -20.71 -29.54
CA VAL A 83 4.25 -19.31 -29.98
C VAL A 83 5.61 -19.04 -30.62
N VAL A 84 5.65 -19.03 -31.96
CA VAL A 84 6.84 -18.61 -32.69
C VAL A 84 6.85 -17.09 -32.77
N PHE A 85 7.93 -16.46 -32.29
CA PHE A 85 8.12 -15.02 -32.45
C PHE A 85 8.34 -14.66 -33.92
N THR A 86 7.34 -14.04 -34.55
CA THR A 86 7.36 -13.62 -35.96
C THR A 86 7.49 -12.11 -36.14
N ALA A 87 7.62 -11.34 -35.05
CA ALA A 87 7.64 -9.89 -35.13
C ALA A 87 8.98 -9.36 -35.67
N ASN A 88 8.90 -8.29 -36.45
CA ASN A 88 10.09 -7.65 -37.03
C ASN A 88 10.75 -6.71 -36.00
N VAL A 89 11.85 -7.17 -35.40
CA VAL A 89 12.64 -6.40 -34.41
C VAL A 89 13.17 -5.09 -35.01
N ALA A 90 13.54 -5.07 -36.29
CA ALA A 90 14.06 -3.86 -36.94
C ALA A 90 12.96 -2.81 -37.16
N ASP A 91 11.70 -3.22 -37.34
CA ASP A 91 10.57 -2.29 -37.39
C ASP A 91 10.22 -1.75 -36.01
N ALA A 92 10.27 -2.60 -34.98
CA ALA A 92 10.09 -2.17 -33.60
C ALA A 92 11.15 -1.15 -33.17
N ALA A 93 12.42 -1.40 -33.49
CA ALA A 93 13.53 -0.49 -33.20
C ALA A 93 13.35 0.88 -33.88
N ARG A 94 12.83 0.90 -35.12
CA ARG A 94 12.53 2.14 -35.85
C ARG A 94 11.36 2.95 -35.26
N ARG A 95 10.52 2.34 -34.41
CA ARG A 95 9.39 2.99 -33.73
C ARG A 95 9.77 3.56 -32.37
N ILE A 96 11.01 3.38 -31.90
CA ILE A 96 11.49 3.98 -30.66
C ILE A 96 11.49 5.51 -30.84
N ASN A 97 10.65 6.19 -30.06
CA ASN A 97 10.62 7.65 -30.05
C ASN A 97 11.79 8.19 -29.23
N GLN A 98 12.32 9.34 -29.63
CA GLN A 98 13.28 10.06 -28.80
C GLN A 98 12.55 10.64 -27.57
N PRO A 99 13.18 10.63 -26.38
CA PRO A 99 12.66 11.31 -25.21
C PRO A 99 12.44 12.80 -25.48
N SER A 100 11.42 13.38 -24.86
CA SER A 100 11.20 14.82 -24.90
C SER A 100 12.37 15.56 -24.24
N LYS A 101 12.54 16.84 -24.60
CA LYS A 101 13.49 17.77 -23.96
C LYS A 101 12.79 18.71 -22.97
N ALA A 102 11.56 18.39 -22.57
CA ALA A 102 10.82 19.17 -21.59
C ALA A 102 11.57 19.21 -20.24
N GLU A 103 11.44 20.33 -19.53
CA GLU A 103 12.08 20.52 -18.22
C GLU A 103 11.40 19.72 -17.11
N LEU A 104 10.10 19.42 -17.27
CA LEU A 104 9.29 18.71 -16.30
C LEU A 104 8.40 17.68 -17.01
N GLU A 105 8.36 16.48 -16.46
CA GLU A 105 7.44 15.42 -16.85
C GLU A 105 6.47 15.14 -15.70
N VAL A 106 5.19 14.94 -16.02
CA VAL A 106 4.22 14.40 -15.06
C VAL A 106 3.97 12.93 -15.36
N ALA A 107 4.19 12.08 -14.36
CA ALA A 107 3.82 10.68 -14.35
C ALA A 107 2.42 10.50 -13.72
N LEU A 108 1.53 9.86 -14.44
CA LEU A 108 0.18 9.54 -14.01
C LEU A 108 0.14 8.06 -13.64
N PHE A 109 -0.62 7.70 -12.63
CA PHE A 109 -0.80 6.29 -12.28
C PHE A 109 -2.19 6.03 -11.74
N GLU A 110 -2.67 4.79 -11.91
CA GLU A 110 -3.88 4.35 -11.24
C GLU A 110 -3.55 4.04 -9.78
N THR A 111 -4.37 4.57 -8.86
CA THR A 111 -4.13 4.34 -7.44
C THR A 111 -4.53 2.93 -7.03
N VAL A 112 -3.80 2.34 -6.07
CA VAL A 112 -4.10 1.00 -5.56
C VAL A 112 -5.51 0.90 -4.99
N ALA A 113 -6.00 1.97 -4.35
CA ALA A 113 -7.30 1.97 -3.70
C ALA A 113 -8.47 2.09 -4.69
N ILE A 114 -8.46 3.10 -5.57
CA ILE A 114 -9.65 3.43 -6.38
C ILE A 114 -9.45 3.29 -7.90
N GLY A 115 -8.26 2.88 -8.36
CA GLY A 115 -7.94 2.72 -9.77
C GLY A 115 -8.03 4.04 -10.54
N ALA A 116 -8.79 4.03 -11.64
CA ALA A 116 -9.16 5.21 -12.43
C ALA A 116 -10.44 5.92 -11.91
N GLY A 117 -10.85 5.61 -10.67
CA GLY A 117 -12.00 6.22 -10.00
C GLY A 117 -13.30 5.43 -10.09
N GLN A 118 -13.25 4.17 -10.52
CA GLN A 118 -14.40 3.25 -10.54
C GLN A 118 -14.99 3.05 -9.14
N TYR A 119 -14.13 3.10 -8.12
CA TYR A 119 -14.50 2.90 -6.72
C TYR A 119 -14.46 4.18 -5.87
N ALA A 120 -14.49 5.36 -6.50
CA ALA A 120 -14.33 6.62 -5.79
C ALA A 120 -15.41 6.89 -4.71
N ASN A 121 -16.60 6.26 -4.81
CA ASN A 121 -17.63 6.39 -3.77
C ASN A 121 -17.51 5.35 -2.64
N ASN A 122 -16.48 4.50 -2.65
CA ASN A 122 -16.25 3.54 -1.57
C ASN A 122 -15.47 4.23 -0.43
N PRO A 123 -16.09 4.45 0.74
CA PRO A 123 -15.46 5.17 1.84
C PRO A 123 -14.27 4.42 2.45
N TRP A 124 -14.27 3.07 2.46
CA TRP A 124 -13.12 2.29 2.93
C TRP A 124 -11.87 2.53 2.08
N LEU A 125 -12.06 2.69 0.76
CA LEU A 125 -10.96 2.92 -0.18
C LEU A 125 -10.52 4.40 -0.20
N GLN A 126 -11.38 5.33 0.19
CA GLN A 126 -11.02 6.74 0.37
C GLN A 126 -10.17 6.97 1.62
N GLU A 127 -10.48 6.27 2.71
CA GLU A 127 -9.68 6.33 3.94
C GLU A 127 -8.43 5.43 3.89
N LEU A 128 -8.37 4.46 2.98
CA LEU A 128 -7.17 3.62 2.81
C LEU A 128 -5.98 4.49 2.40
N PRO A 129 -4.91 4.57 3.22
CA PRO A 129 -3.76 5.41 2.88
C PRO A 129 -2.98 4.82 1.71
N GLU A 130 -2.65 5.67 0.75
CA GLU A 130 -1.87 5.29 -0.44
C GLU A 130 -0.47 4.77 -0.01
N PRO A 131 0.03 3.67 -0.60
CA PRO A 131 1.24 2.98 -0.12
C PRO A 131 2.49 3.86 -0.10
N VAL A 132 2.63 4.78 -1.06
CA VAL A 132 3.78 5.67 -1.14
C VAL A 132 3.58 6.87 -0.23
N THR A 133 2.66 7.78 -0.52
CA THR A 133 2.46 9.05 0.20
C THR A 133 1.93 8.90 1.61
N ARG A 134 1.26 7.78 1.94
CA ARG A 134 0.56 7.55 3.22
C ARG A 134 -0.53 8.59 3.51
N CYS A 135 -1.08 9.19 2.46
CA CYS A 135 -2.19 10.13 2.54
C CYS A 135 -3.50 9.51 2.07
N THR A 136 -4.60 10.08 2.53
CA THR A 136 -5.98 9.60 2.36
C THR A 136 -6.84 10.70 1.76
N TRP A 137 -8.07 10.38 1.34
CA TRP A 137 -9.07 11.37 0.90
C TRP A 137 -8.57 12.35 -0.17
N GLY A 138 -7.91 11.82 -1.20
CA GLY A 138 -7.45 12.60 -2.34
C GLY A 138 -6.29 11.97 -3.08
N ASN A 139 -6.02 12.51 -4.26
CA ASN A 139 -4.71 12.39 -4.91
C ASN A 139 -3.83 13.57 -4.51
N TYR A 140 -2.54 13.29 -4.42
CA TYR A 140 -1.51 14.25 -4.05
C TYR A 140 -0.44 14.27 -5.15
N LEU A 141 0.11 15.45 -5.42
CA LEU A 141 1.20 15.63 -6.35
C LEU A 141 2.49 15.25 -5.64
N GLN A 142 3.03 14.08 -5.95
CA GLN A 142 4.31 13.63 -5.48
C GLN A 142 5.40 14.49 -6.12
N ILE A 143 6.13 15.23 -5.30
CA ILE A 143 7.20 16.12 -5.73
C ILE A 143 8.56 15.55 -5.32
N PRO A 144 9.59 15.74 -6.17
CA PRO A 144 10.94 15.37 -5.81
C PRO A 144 11.47 16.30 -4.71
N ILE A 145 12.47 15.80 -4.01
CA ILE A 145 13.16 16.51 -2.95
C ILE A 145 14.65 16.58 -3.25
N GLN A 146 15.29 17.62 -2.75
CA GLN A 146 16.73 17.78 -2.76
C GLN A 146 17.24 17.93 -1.33
N TRP A 147 18.50 17.56 -1.10
CA TRP A 147 19.18 17.86 0.14
C TRP A 147 20.00 19.14 -0.01
N ASP A 148 19.97 20.03 0.99
CA ASP A 148 20.73 21.29 0.96
C ASP A 148 22.21 21.13 1.31
N GLY A 149 22.64 19.93 1.72
CA GLY A 149 24.00 19.63 2.16
C GLY A 149 24.28 19.96 3.62
N ASP A 150 23.28 20.38 4.41
CA ASP A 150 23.44 20.70 5.83
C ASP A 150 22.31 20.12 6.69
N ARG A 151 21.08 20.66 6.60
CA ARG A 151 20.01 20.31 7.55
C ARG A 151 18.60 20.30 6.98
N LYS A 152 18.43 20.63 5.71
CA LYS A 152 17.08 20.82 5.15
C LYS A 152 16.91 20.10 3.83
N PHE A 153 15.82 19.35 3.79
CA PHE A 153 15.24 18.98 2.52
C PHE A 153 14.62 20.20 1.85
N ILE A 154 14.88 20.38 0.57
CA ILE A 154 14.29 21.42 -0.26
C ILE A 154 13.25 20.73 -1.15
N GLY A 155 11.98 21.11 -0.97
CA GLY A 155 10.91 20.68 -1.85
C GLY A 155 11.02 21.31 -3.24
N PHE A 156 10.54 20.60 -4.26
CA PHE A 156 10.44 21.10 -5.64
C PHE A 156 9.97 22.56 -5.70
N LYS A 157 10.75 23.42 -6.36
CA LYS A 157 10.45 24.86 -6.56
C LYS A 157 10.14 25.63 -5.26
N ASN A 158 10.77 25.25 -4.14
CA ASN A 158 10.59 25.85 -2.80
C ASN A 158 9.16 25.74 -2.25
N LEU A 159 8.42 24.68 -2.62
CA LEU A 159 7.19 24.31 -1.92
C LEU A 159 7.52 23.97 -0.44
N ASN A 160 6.55 24.21 0.45
CA ASN A 160 6.74 24.03 1.89
C ASN A 160 7.07 22.59 2.31
N ASN A 161 7.53 22.44 3.55
CA ASN A 161 7.89 21.16 4.18
C ASN A 161 7.03 20.92 5.44
N ASN A 162 5.79 21.39 5.42
CA ASN A 162 4.94 21.49 6.62
C ASN A 162 4.04 20.26 6.83
N GLU A 163 4.27 19.15 6.11
CA GLU A 163 3.39 17.98 6.17
C GLU A 163 3.30 17.46 7.61
N ILE A 164 4.39 17.49 8.38
CA ILE A 164 4.43 17.12 9.80
C ILE A 164 3.45 17.92 10.68
N TYR A 165 3.06 19.12 10.25
CA TYR A 165 2.08 19.96 10.93
C TYR A 165 0.66 19.82 10.35
N GLY A 166 0.46 18.88 9.42
CA GLY A 166 -0.81 18.69 8.73
C GLY A 166 -1.09 19.76 7.66
N GLU A 167 -0.05 20.41 7.14
CA GLU A 167 -0.17 21.46 6.10
C GLU A 167 0.68 21.13 4.88
N ALA A 168 0.20 21.45 3.68
CA ALA A 168 0.94 21.25 2.43
C ALA A 168 0.59 22.31 1.40
N ASP A 169 1.57 22.75 0.62
CA ASP A 169 1.34 23.69 -0.47
C ASP A 169 0.54 23.07 -1.63
N ILE A 170 -0.28 23.89 -2.27
CA ILE A 170 -1.02 23.51 -3.49
C ILE A 170 -0.26 24.06 -4.69
N ALA A 171 0.20 23.16 -5.57
CA ALA A 171 0.93 23.49 -6.78
C ALA A 171 0.01 23.41 -8.01
N THR A 172 0.10 24.39 -8.91
CA THR A 172 -0.56 24.35 -10.22
C THR A 172 0.40 23.80 -11.26
N ILE A 173 0.00 22.70 -11.89
CA ILE A 173 0.69 22.09 -13.01
C ILE A 173 -0.18 22.23 -14.26
N LYS A 174 0.46 22.53 -15.38
CA LYS A 174 -0.15 22.50 -16.70
C LYS A 174 0.39 21.32 -17.47
N ALA A 175 -0.49 20.44 -17.90
CA ALA A 175 -0.15 19.29 -18.73
C ALA A 175 -1.24 19.09 -19.78
N ASN A 176 -0.84 18.71 -20.99
CA ASN A 176 -1.76 18.57 -22.13
C ASN A 176 -2.67 19.82 -22.34
N GLY A 177 -2.15 21.02 -22.07
CA GLY A 177 -2.88 22.29 -22.20
C GLY A 177 -3.91 22.58 -21.09
N VAL A 178 -4.06 21.70 -20.10
CA VAL A 178 -5.00 21.83 -18.98
C VAL A 178 -4.25 22.11 -17.69
N GLU A 179 -4.64 23.16 -16.98
CA GLU A 179 -4.13 23.50 -15.65
C GLU A 179 -4.96 22.79 -14.57
N ALA A 180 -4.28 22.20 -13.59
CA ALA A 180 -4.93 21.73 -12.37
C ALA A 180 -4.06 22.02 -11.15
N SER A 181 -4.71 22.40 -10.05
CA SER A 181 -4.07 22.67 -8.76
C SER A 181 -4.21 21.44 -7.87
N VAL A 182 -3.08 20.91 -7.39
CA VAL A 182 -3.01 19.67 -6.61
C VAL A 182 -2.15 19.91 -5.38
N THR A 183 -2.57 19.39 -4.22
CA THR A 183 -1.78 19.43 -2.99
C THR A 183 -0.49 18.63 -3.18
N ALA A 184 0.66 19.26 -2.93
CA ALA A 184 1.97 18.68 -3.13
C ALA A 184 2.46 17.93 -1.89
N ILE A 185 3.04 16.74 -2.09
CA ILE A 185 3.61 15.91 -1.05
C ILE A 185 5.00 15.47 -1.46
N ARG A 186 5.95 15.65 -0.55
CA ARG A 186 7.33 15.24 -0.76
C ARG A 186 7.46 13.72 -0.79
N THR A 187 8.09 13.23 -1.84
CA THR A 187 8.33 11.80 -2.01
C THR A 187 9.79 11.57 -2.39
N PHE A 188 10.44 10.66 -1.67
CA PHE A 188 11.82 10.27 -1.92
C PHE A 188 11.89 9.30 -3.11
N GLY A 189 12.98 9.34 -3.89
CA GLY A 189 13.19 8.47 -5.04
C GLY A 189 12.59 8.94 -6.38
N LEU A 190 11.95 10.12 -6.41
CA LEU A 190 11.58 10.77 -7.66
C LEU A 190 12.76 11.55 -8.23
N LYS A 191 12.92 11.49 -9.56
CA LYS A 191 13.86 12.36 -10.27
C LYS A 191 13.41 13.81 -10.16
N GLU A 192 14.38 14.72 -10.10
CA GLU A 192 14.14 16.17 -9.96
C GLU A 192 13.29 16.78 -11.09
N THR A 193 13.31 16.16 -12.27
CA THR A 193 12.55 16.59 -13.46
C THR A 193 11.20 15.90 -13.59
N THR A 194 10.75 15.14 -12.58
CA THR A 194 9.53 14.34 -12.64
C THR A 194 8.67 14.56 -11.42
N VAL A 195 7.38 14.82 -11.64
CA VAL A 195 6.35 14.80 -10.61
C VAL A 195 5.37 13.68 -10.90
N ALA A 196 4.72 13.12 -9.88
CA ALA A 196 3.75 12.05 -10.08
C ALA A 196 2.41 12.34 -9.41
N VAL A 197 1.29 11.92 -10.00
CA VAL A 197 -0.03 12.08 -9.39
C VAL A 197 -0.97 10.92 -9.73
N GLY A 198 -1.75 10.50 -8.75
CA GLY A 198 -2.75 9.44 -8.91
C GLY A 198 -4.01 9.90 -9.66
N LEU A 199 -4.58 9.00 -10.47
CA LEU A 199 -5.84 9.18 -11.17
C LEU A 199 -7.05 8.78 -10.29
N GLY A 200 -8.25 9.13 -10.75
CA GLY A 200 -9.51 8.65 -10.18
C GLY A 200 -10.23 9.59 -9.21
N TYR A 201 -9.64 10.74 -8.91
CA TYR A 201 -10.15 11.77 -8.00
C TYR A 201 -10.74 12.98 -8.74
N GLY A 202 -11.30 13.94 -8.00
CA GLY A 202 -11.91 15.18 -8.52
C GLY A 202 -13.22 14.94 -9.29
N ARG A 203 -13.99 13.92 -8.89
CA ARG A 203 -15.26 13.58 -9.54
C ARG A 203 -16.40 14.41 -8.93
N ASN A 204 -17.25 14.97 -9.81
CA ASN A 204 -18.40 15.76 -9.39
C ASN A 204 -19.68 14.92 -9.22
N ILE A 205 -19.75 13.75 -9.85
CA ILE A 205 -20.93 12.86 -9.82
C ILE A 205 -20.45 11.43 -9.56
N VAL A 206 -20.52 10.98 -8.31
CA VAL A 206 -20.10 9.63 -7.89
C VAL A 206 -20.85 9.16 -6.63
N GLY A 207 -21.14 10.07 -5.72
CA GLY A 207 -21.85 9.84 -4.46
C GLY A 207 -21.21 10.62 -3.32
N LYS A 208 -21.79 10.55 -2.12
CA LYS A 208 -21.43 11.43 -0.99
C LYS A 208 -19.98 11.28 -0.52
N SER A 209 -19.37 10.12 -0.71
CA SER A 209 -18.02 9.84 -0.20
C SER A 209 -16.93 10.27 -1.19
N GLY A 210 -17.21 10.33 -2.49
CA GLY A 210 -16.20 10.63 -3.50
C GLY A 210 -16.37 11.98 -4.20
N GLU A 211 -17.45 12.70 -3.91
CA GLU A 211 -17.77 13.97 -4.54
C GLU A 211 -16.79 15.07 -4.09
N ASN A 212 -16.16 15.73 -5.06
CA ASN A 212 -15.21 16.84 -4.83
C ASN A 212 -14.01 16.48 -3.94
N ILE A 213 -13.62 15.19 -3.90
CA ILE A 213 -12.42 14.72 -3.21
C ILE A 213 -11.24 14.67 -4.18
N GLY A 214 -10.14 15.36 -3.83
CA GLY A 214 -8.95 15.48 -4.67
C GLY A 214 -9.17 16.31 -5.94
N THR A 215 -8.26 16.17 -6.91
CA THR A 215 -8.22 16.95 -8.15
C THR A 215 -8.32 16.04 -9.37
N ASN A 216 -9.14 16.43 -10.36
CA ASN A 216 -9.29 15.67 -11.60
C ASN A 216 -8.11 15.97 -12.55
N VAL A 217 -7.21 15.00 -12.66
CA VAL A 217 -6.02 15.06 -13.53
C VAL A 217 -6.13 14.13 -14.75
N THR A 218 -7.26 13.45 -14.93
CA THR A 218 -7.54 12.61 -16.12
C THR A 218 -7.35 13.35 -17.45
N PRO A 219 -7.68 14.66 -17.59
CA PRO A 219 -7.41 15.40 -18.82
C PRO A 219 -5.92 15.52 -19.22
N TRP A 220 -4.99 15.23 -18.31
CA TRP A 220 -3.55 15.22 -18.59
C TRP A 220 -3.11 13.96 -19.36
N LEU A 221 -3.92 12.90 -19.40
CA LEU A 221 -3.63 11.71 -20.20
C LEU A 221 -3.57 12.07 -21.68
N THR A 222 -2.56 11.54 -22.36
CA THR A 222 -2.42 11.65 -23.81
C THR A 222 -2.65 10.29 -24.47
N LEU A 223 -2.96 10.30 -25.77
CA LEU A 223 -3.07 9.09 -26.56
C LEU A 223 -1.87 8.99 -27.49
N ASP A 224 -1.30 7.79 -27.63
CA ASP A 224 -0.32 7.53 -28.67
C ASP A 224 -0.97 7.45 -30.06
N LYS A 225 -0.15 7.28 -31.09
CA LYS A 225 -0.61 7.14 -32.49
C LYS A 225 -1.54 5.94 -32.73
N ASN A 226 -1.55 4.97 -31.81
CA ASN A 226 -2.36 3.77 -31.89
C ASN A 226 -3.64 3.87 -31.04
N GLY A 227 -3.86 4.99 -30.34
CA GLY A 227 -5.01 5.19 -29.46
C GLY A 227 -4.85 4.58 -28.07
N ASN A 228 -3.63 4.23 -27.64
CA ASN A 228 -3.35 3.78 -26.28
C ASN A 228 -3.11 4.97 -25.35
N PHE A 229 -3.63 4.89 -24.13
CA PHE A 229 -3.34 5.88 -23.08
C PHE A 229 -1.87 5.86 -22.69
N GLN A 230 -1.28 7.06 -22.65
CA GLN A 230 0.05 7.30 -22.12
C GLN A 230 -0.07 7.89 -20.72
N TYR A 231 0.56 7.23 -19.76
CA TYR A 231 0.58 7.58 -18.34
C TYR A 231 1.69 8.57 -17.99
N TYR A 232 2.20 9.30 -18.98
CA TYR A 232 3.17 10.35 -18.79
C TYR A 232 2.96 11.43 -19.84
N THR A 233 3.31 12.67 -19.51
CA THR A 233 3.31 13.77 -20.48
C THR A 233 4.21 14.91 -20.00
N ASP A 234 4.63 15.74 -20.94
CA ASP A 234 5.37 16.96 -20.65
C ASP A 234 4.47 17.91 -19.84
N ALA A 235 5.05 18.55 -18.84
CA ALA A 235 4.35 19.41 -17.91
C ALA A 235 5.08 20.74 -17.71
N GLU A 236 4.36 21.73 -17.20
CA GLU A 236 4.88 23.04 -16.80
C GLU A 236 4.41 23.33 -15.37
N TYR A 237 5.35 23.76 -14.51
CA TYR A 237 5.01 24.30 -13.21
C TYR A 237 4.57 25.75 -13.35
N VAL A 238 3.28 26.00 -13.13
CA VAL A 238 2.68 27.35 -13.28
C VAL A 238 2.92 28.20 -12.03
N GLY A 239 2.90 27.58 -10.85
CA GLY A 239 3.14 28.28 -9.59
C GLY A 239 2.39 27.69 -8.40
N LYS A 240 2.55 28.34 -7.24
CA LYS A 240 1.82 28.02 -6.01
C LYS A 240 0.44 28.67 -6.04
N ALA A 241 -0.61 27.87 -5.85
CA ALA A 241 -2.00 28.31 -5.83
C ALA A 241 -2.54 28.60 -4.42
N GLY A 242 -1.95 27.99 -3.40
CA GLY A 242 -2.44 28.10 -2.02
C GLY A 242 -1.79 27.08 -1.09
N GLU A 243 -2.49 26.76 -0.01
CA GLU A 243 -2.05 25.84 1.05
C GLU A 243 -3.26 25.03 1.53
N ASP A 244 -3.12 23.71 1.59
CA ASP A 244 -4.05 22.81 2.27
C ASP A 244 -3.64 22.73 3.75
N LYS A 245 -4.48 23.28 4.64
CA LYS A 245 -4.24 23.31 6.09
C LYS A 245 -4.81 22.11 6.85
N ARG A 246 -5.36 21.14 6.12
CA ARG A 246 -5.98 19.93 6.67
C ARG A 246 -5.55 18.74 5.85
N LEU A 247 -4.23 18.61 5.72
CA LEU A 247 -3.62 17.48 5.05
C LEU A 247 -3.94 16.20 5.82
N ALA A 248 -4.58 15.25 5.14
CA ALA A 248 -5.00 13.98 5.73
C ALA A 248 -4.00 12.87 5.42
N CYS A 249 -2.87 12.87 6.14
CA CYS A 249 -1.90 11.78 6.09
C CYS A 249 -1.83 11.06 7.42
N VAL A 250 -1.57 9.76 7.40
CA VAL A 250 -1.53 8.92 8.61
C VAL A 250 -0.12 8.70 9.12
N GLN A 251 0.88 9.01 8.29
CA GLN A 251 2.29 8.84 8.64
C GLN A 251 3.05 10.10 8.23
N TYR A 252 3.80 10.68 9.17
CA TYR A 252 4.57 11.92 8.97
C TYR A 252 6.08 11.71 9.10
N HIS A 253 6.48 10.66 9.82
CA HIS A 253 7.88 10.26 9.90
C HIS A 253 8.15 9.18 8.85
N HIS A 254 9.05 9.48 7.92
CA HIS A 254 9.12 8.77 6.65
C HIS A 254 10.42 7.98 6.42
N SER A 255 11.48 8.24 7.18
CA SER A 255 12.82 7.67 6.97
C SER A 255 13.34 6.94 8.20
N ILE A 256 14.15 5.90 8.00
CA ILE A 256 14.94 5.22 9.03
C ILE A 256 16.35 4.95 8.48
N GLY A 257 17.22 5.95 8.55
CA GLY A 257 18.61 5.84 8.09
C GLY A 257 18.81 6.24 6.64
N LEU A 258 18.34 7.43 6.26
CA LEU A 258 18.65 8.02 4.96
C LEU A 258 20.02 8.69 4.98
N GLN A 259 20.85 8.37 3.99
CA GLN A 259 22.24 8.81 3.90
C GLN A 259 22.46 9.67 2.65
N GLU A 260 23.41 10.59 2.71
CA GLU A 260 23.83 11.42 1.57
C GLU A 260 24.49 10.62 0.47
N GLU A 261 25.34 9.68 0.87
CA GLU A 261 25.94 8.66 0.03
C GLU A 261 26.00 7.36 0.86
N GLU A 262 26.13 6.22 0.21
CA GLU A 262 26.23 4.93 0.90
C GLU A 262 27.47 4.90 1.82
N GLY A 263 27.26 4.87 3.14
CA GLY A 263 28.36 5.00 4.11
C GLY A 263 28.54 6.41 4.70
N GLY A 264 27.77 7.38 4.22
CA GLY A 264 27.86 8.80 4.57
C GLY A 264 27.10 9.20 5.84
N ILE A 265 26.87 10.51 5.99
CA ILE A 265 26.15 11.07 7.12
C ILE A 265 24.68 10.66 7.04
N ASN A 266 24.10 10.31 8.19
CA ASN A 266 22.67 10.05 8.30
C ASN A 266 21.89 11.37 8.27
N ILE A 267 21.38 11.71 7.09
CA ILE A 267 20.68 12.96 6.77
C ILE A 267 19.45 13.15 7.64
N ASP A 268 18.69 12.09 7.91
CA ASP A 268 17.43 12.21 8.64
C ASP A 268 17.61 12.62 10.10
N GLU A 269 18.66 12.13 10.76
CA GLU A 269 19.01 12.56 12.12
C GLU A 269 19.57 13.99 12.16
N GLU A 270 20.31 14.40 11.12
CA GLU A 270 20.83 15.77 11.02
C GLU A 270 19.70 16.77 10.76
N ALA A 271 18.70 16.40 9.96
CA ALA A 271 17.51 17.22 9.71
C ALA A 271 16.62 17.43 10.95
N VAL A 272 16.59 16.47 11.88
CA VAL A 272 15.75 16.52 13.10
C VAL A 272 16.45 17.22 14.27
N THR A 273 17.78 17.32 14.27
CA THR A 273 18.55 17.81 15.43
C THR A 273 18.76 19.33 15.39
N THR A 274 18.12 20.04 16.33
CA THR A 274 18.16 21.51 16.41
C THR A 274 19.32 22.07 17.24
N VAL A 275 19.88 21.29 18.18
CA VAL A 275 20.94 21.75 19.11
C VAL A 275 21.98 20.64 19.31
N ARG A 276 23.09 20.73 18.56
CA ARG A 276 24.22 19.76 18.41
C ARG A 276 23.91 18.57 17.50
N ARG A 277 24.95 18.09 16.77
CA ARG A 277 24.92 16.83 16.01
C ARG A 277 24.35 15.75 16.93
N GLY A 278 23.17 15.24 16.62
CA GLY A 278 22.55 14.17 17.38
C GLY A 278 23.45 12.94 17.45
N PHE A 279 23.15 12.05 18.39
CA PHE A 279 23.79 10.74 18.43
C PHE A 279 23.46 10.01 17.13
N GLN A 280 24.48 9.78 16.30
CA GLN A 280 24.30 9.04 15.04
C GLN A 280 23.85 7.62 15.36
N GLY A 281 22.70 7.24 14.83
CA GLY A 281 22.06 5.95 15.00
C GLY A 281 21.04 5.84 16.11
N ALA A 282 20.51 6.94 16.63
CA ALA A 282 19.33 6.90 17.49
C ALA A 282 18.08 6.41 16.72
N LEU A 283 17.97 6.71 15.43
CA LEU A 283 16.90 6.24 14.54
C LEU A 283 17.27 4.92 13.84
N THR A 284 18.54 4.71 13.47
CA THR A 284 18.97 3.50 12.74
C THR A 284 19.24 2.29 13.62
N ASN A 285 19.65 2.48 14.88
CA ASN A 285 19.73 1.39 15.86
C ASN A 285 18.37 1.07 16.50
N SER A 286 17.30 1.78 16.11
CA SER A 286 15.95 1.46 16.55
C SER A 286 15.51 0.12 15.98
N VAL A 287 14.97 -0.75 16.84
CA VAL A 287 14.55 -2.14 16.57
C VAL A 287 13.30 -2.23 15.65
N VAL A 288 12.98 -1.19 14.88
CA VAL A 288 11.70 -1.11 14.14
C VAL A 288 11.66 -2.16 13.03
N ILE A 289 12.66 -2.16 12.15
CA ILE A 289 12.80 -3.13 11.06
C ILE A 289 14.26 -3.54 10.93
N ARG A 290 14.55 -4.81 11.22
CA ARG A 290 15.86 -5.41 11.03
C ARG A 290 15.99 -5.91 9.59
N ARG A 291 17.14 -5.66 8.98
CA ARG A 291 17.38 -5.93 7.56
C ARG A 291 18.74 -6.60 7.41
N ALA A 292 18.86 -7.48 6.42
CA ALA A 292 20.12 -8.07 6.01
C ALA A 292 20.06 -8.40 4.52
N ASN A 293 21.22 -8.34 3.87
CA ASN A 293 21.35 -8.87 2.52
C ASN A 293 21.48 -10.39 2.56
N LEU A 294 21.11 -11.07 1.47
CA LEU A 294 21.20 -12.55 1.40
C LEU A 294 22.61 -13.07 1.71
N LYS A 295 23.65 -12.32 1.32
CA LYS A 295 25.06 -12.65 1.59
C LYS A 295 25.42 -12.64 3.08
N GLU A 296 24.66 -11.91 3.89
CA GLU A 296 24.94 -11.65 5.32
C GLU A 296 23.95 -12.38 6.24
N ILE A 297 23.03 -13.17 5.68
CA ILE A 297 21.91 -13.75 6.43
C ILE A 297 22.37 -14.68 7.56
N ASP A 298 23.45 -15.42 7.38
CA ASP A 298 23.99 -16.32 8.39
C ASP A 298 24.52 -15.53 9.60
N ARG A 299 25.33 -14.50 9.33
CA ARG A 299 25.83 -13.55 10.33
C ARG A 299 24.67 -12.81 11.02
N PHE A 300 23.65 -12.41 10.26
CA PHE A 300 22.47 -11.73 10.81
C PHE A 300 21.68 -12.61 11.79
N VAL A 301 21.51 -13.90 11.47
CA VAL A 301 20.75 -14.84 12.32
C VAL A 301 21.57 -15.32 13.52
N ASN A 302 22.83 -15.67 13.30
CA ASN A 302 23.66 -16.38 14.27
C ASN A 302 24.63 -15.48 15.05
N GLY A 303 24.92 -14.26 14.56
CA GLY A 303 25.96 -13.39 15.12
C GLY A 303 27.34 -13.71 14.54
N GLU A 304 28.36 -12.95 14.92
CA GLU A 304 29.75 -13.36 14.64
C GLU A 304 30.21 -14.38 15.69
N HIS A 305 30.52 -15.59 15.27
CA HIS A 305 31.44 -16.44 16.03
C HIS A 305 32.83 -15.81 15.91
N HIS A 306 33.26 -15.08 16.93
CA HIS A 306 34.67 -14.67 17.06
C HIS A 306 35.56 -15.92 17.17
N ASP A 307 36.06 -16.39 16.03
CA ASP A 307 37.43 -16.90 15.93
C ASP A 307 38.27 -15.76 15.32
N GLU A 308 38.55 -14.71 16.11
CA GLU A 308 39.43 -13.63 15.68
C GLU A 308 40.90 -14.10 15.76
N GLU A 309 41.47 -14.46 14.60
CA GLU A 309 42.86 -14.10 14.34
C GLU A 309 42.91 -12.57 14.19
N HIS A 310 43.63 -11.95 15.13
CA HIS A 310 44.00 -10.55 15.10
C HIS A 310 44.59 -10.15 13.75
N ASP A 311 43.95 -9.20 13.07
CA ASP A 311 44.68 -8.31 12.19
C ASP A 311 44.53 -6.87 12.70
N GLY A 312 45.62 -6.39 13.27
CA GLY A 312 45.72 -5.06 13.85
C GLY A 312 45.77 -4.01 12.73
N GLY A 313 44.82 -3.08 12.74
CA GLY A 313 44.92 -1.93 11.87
C GLY A 313 43.68 -1.04 11.85
N HIS A 314 43.86 0.15 12.44
CA HIS A 314 43.09 1.37 12.20
C HIS A 314 41.69 1.46 12.85
N HIS A 315 41.65 2.22 13.96
CA HIS A 315 40.49 3.01 14.35
C HIS A 315 40.13 3.98 13.22
N GLY A 316 39.16 3.61 12.38
CA GLY A 316 38.67 4.45 11.30
C GLY A 316 37.25 4.05 10.92
N SER A 317 36.33 5.01 11.02
CA SER A 317 34.95 4.99 10.51
C SER A 317 34.12 3.74 10.82
N MET A 318 33.26 3.84 11.83
CA MET A 318 32.15 2.95 12.08
C MET A 318 31.31 2.80 10.79
N LYS A 319 31.38 1.63 10.14
CA LYS A 319 30.57 1.33 8.96
C LYS A 319 29.10 1.33 9.38
N PRO A 320 28.19 2.06 8.69
CA PRO A 320 26.82 2.27 9.16
C PRO A 320 25.90 1.04 9.05
N PHE A 321 26.44 -0.10 8.62
CA PHE A 321 25.72 -1.37 8.51
C PHE A 321 25.96 -2.32 9.69
N ALA A 322 26.92 -2.02 10.58
CA ALA A 322 27.22 -2.85 11.74
C ALA A 322 26.37 -2.41 12.94
N VAL A 323 25.08 -2.78 12.91
CA VAL A 323 24.26 -2.85 14.13
C VAL A 323 24.97 -3.79 15.12
N ASN A 324 24.97 -3.42 16.40
CA ASN A 324 25.58 -4.18 17.51
C ASN A 324 25.47 -5.71 17.34
N TYR A 325 26.61 -6.39 17.50
CA TYR A 325 26.95 -7.77 17.10
C TYR A 325 26.19 -8.92 17.79
N MET A 326 24.98 -8.74 18.31
CA MET A 326 24.18 -9.89 18.76
C MET A 326 23.35 -10.41 17.59
N GLY A 327 23.61 -11.65 17.16
CA GLY A 327 22.75 -12.31 16.18
C GLY A 327 21.32 -12.40 16.69
N LEU A 328 20.32 -12.51 15.79
CA LEU A 328 18.90 -12.60 16.18
C LEU A 328 18.63 -13.66 17.28
N LYS A 329 19.36 -14.79 17.24
CA LYS A 329 19.27 -15.84 18.27
C LYS A 329 19.77 -15.39 19.63
N GLU A 330 20.88 -14.64 19.66
CA GLU A 330 21.48 -14.14 20.89
C GLU A 330 20.63 -13.03 21.50
N GLU A 331 20.12 -12.09 20.69
CA GLU A 331 19.17 -11.09 21.16
C GLU A 331 17.88 -11.73 21.69
N ARG A 332 17.35 -12.74 20.99
CA ARG A 332 16.19 -13.50 21.48
C ARG A 332 16.48 -14.12 22.84
N LYS A 333 17.66 -14.72 23.02
CA LYS A 333 18.08 -15.29 24.30
C LYS A 333 18.19 -14.20 25.38
N HIS A 334 18.80 -13.07 25.05
CA HIS A 334 18.91 -11.93 25.96
C HIS A 334 17.54 -11.40 26.40
N HIS A 335 16.59 -11.25 25.46
CA HIS A 335 15.22 -10.83 25.80
C HIS A 335 14.46 -11.89 26.62
N GLN A 336 14.70 -13.18 26.38
CA GLN A 336 14.16 -14.26 27.22
C GLN A 336 14.73 -14.22 28.65
N GLU A 337 16.04 -13.95 28.79
CA GLU A 337 16.67 -13.73 30.09
C GLU A 337 16.07 -12.50 30.80
N LEU A 338 15.89 -11.38 30.09
CA LEU A 338 15.21 -10.19 30.62
C LEU A 338 13.78 -10.50 31.08
N ASN A 339 13.04 -11.31 30.33
CA ASN A 339 11.70 -11.73 30.71
C ASN A 339 11.68 -12.64 31.95
N ALA A 340 12.75 -13.40 32.20
CA ALA A 340 12.87 -14.19 33.42
C ALA A 340 13.10 -13.34 34.69
N TYR A 341 13.56 -12.09 34.56
CA TYR A 341 13.76 -11.16 35.67
C TYR A 341 12.51 -10.32 36.01
N GLN A 342 11.35 -10.66 35.46
CA GLN A 342 10.11 -9.95 35.74
C GLN A 342 9.70 -10.09 37.21
N LEU A 343 9.17 -8.99 37.78
CA LEU A 343 8.70 -8.95 39.16
C LEU A 343 7.37 -9.69 39.34
N TYR A 344 6.53 -9.69 38.31
CA TYR A 344 5.22 -10.32 38.30
C TYR A 344 5.34 -11.75 37.76
N PRO A 345 4.60 -12.72 38.33
CA PRO A 345 4.55 -14.06 37.77
C PRO A 345 3.95 -13.99 36.35
N GLY A 346 4.57 -14.69 35.41
CA GLY A 346 4.07 -14.77 34.04
C GLY A 346 2.73 -15.51 33.92
N HIS A 347 2.10 -15.42 32.76
CA HIS A 347 0.81 -16.05 32.48
C HIS A 347 0.89 -17.55 32.10
N GLU A 348 2.03 -18.20 32.37
CA GLU A 348 2.32 -19.59 31.96
C GLU A 348 1.29 -20.61 32.47
N ASP A 349 0.71 -20.38 33.65
CA ASP A 349 -0.32 -21.26 34.21
C ASP A 349 -1.70 -21.03 33.57
N THR A 350 -1.98 -19.81 33.11
CA THR A 350 -3.25 -19.44 32.45
C THR A 350 -3.37 -20.12 31.09
N PHE A 351 -2.26 -20.25 30.36
CA PHE A 351 -2.25 -20.81 29.00
C PHE A 351 -2.22 -22.35 28.94
N LYS A 352 -1.98 -23.04 30.07
CA LYS A 352 -1.87 -24.52 30.12
C LYS A 352 -3.17 -25.25 29.78
N LEU A 353 -4.31 -24.56 29.75
CA LEU A 353 -5.64 -25.15 29.63
C LEU A 353 -6.22 -25.07 28.20
N GLY A 354 -5.57 -24.36 27.25
CA GLY A 354 -6.14 -24.07 25.94
C GLY A 354 -5.13 -23.78 24.83
N HIS A 355 -5.58 -23.06 23.80
CA HIS A 355 -4.72 -22.58 22.70
C HIS A 355 -3.94 -21.33 23.11
N HIS A 356 -2.74 -21.16 22.57
CA HIS A 356 -1.97 -19.92 22.68
C HIS A 356 -1.78 -19.33 21.28
N TRP A 357 -2.49 -18.24 20.99
CA TRP A 357 -2.53 -17.65 19.65
C TRP A 357 -1.34 -16.72 19.41
N GLY A 358 -0.65 -16.92 18.29
CA GLY A 358 0.41 -16.04 17.82
C GLY A 358 0.23 -15.70 16.35
N MET A 359 0.64 -14.50 15.96
CA MET A 359 0.67 -14.08 14.56
C MET A 359 2.11 -13.79 14.15
N HIS A 360 2.52 -14.32 13.01
CA HIS A 360 3.80 -14.01 12.38
C HIS A 360 3.55 -13.40 11.01
N VAL A 361 4.15 -12.24 10.75
CA VAL A 361 4.08 -11.59 9.45
C VAL A 361 5.44 -11.68 8.78
N ASP A 362 5.47 -12.25 7.57
CA ASP A 362 6.65 -12.19 6.72
C ASP A 362 6.74 -10.81 6.05
N LEU A 363 7.68 -10.00 6.53
CA LEU A 363 7.93 -8.65 6.01
C LEU A 363 8.53 -8.66 4.60
N ASN A 364 9.19 -9.74 4.16
CA ASN A 364 9.75 -9.81 2.80
C ASN A 364 8.66 -9.91 1.74
N ALA A 365 7.51 -10.50 2.07
CA ALA A 365 6.35 -10.60 1.18
C ALA A 365 5.46 -9.34 1.22
N CYS A 366 5.67 -8.44 2.19
CA CYS A 366 4.84 -7.26 2.36
C CYS A 366 5.24 -6.15 1.39
N ILE A 367 4.36 -5.87 0.42
CA ILE A 367 4.55 -4.79 -0.57
C ILE A 367 3.72 -3.53 -0.27
N GLY A 368 3.04 -3.48 0.89
CA GLY A 368 2.21 -2.34 1.28
C GLY A 368 0.86 -2.22 0.56
N CYS A 369 0.30 -3.30 0.01
CA CYS A 369 -0.91 -3.26 -0.83
C CYS A 369 -2.20 -2.76 -0.13
N GLY A 370 -2.23 -2.65 1.20
CA GLY A 370 -3.39 -2.14 1.95
C GLY A 370 -4.56 -3.11 2.12
N ALA A 371 -4.54 -4.28 1.45
CA ALA A 371 -5.65 -5.23 1.50
C ALA A 371 -5.95 -5.76 2.92
N CYS A 372 -4.91 -5.97 3.73
CA CYS A 372 -5.06 -6.38 5.13
C CYS A 372 -5.74 -5.31 6.01
N ALA A 373 -5.51 -4.02 5.72
CA ALA A 373 -6.16 -2.92 6.44
C ALA A 373 -7.66 -2.86 6.10
N VAL A 374 -8.01 -2.94 4.82
CA VAL A 374 -9.42 -2.97 4.38
C VAL A 374 -10.15 -4.21 4.90
N ALA A 375 -9.51 -5.38 4.87
CA ALA A 375 -10.08 -6.61 5.41
C ALA A 375 -10.37 -6.50 6.91
N CYS A 376 -9.44 -5.90 7.67
CA CYS A 376 -9.65 -5.64 9.09
C CYS A 376 -10.83 -4.67 9.31
N MET A 377 -10.91 -3.59 8.52
CA MET A 377 -12.02 -2.64 8.59
C MET A 377 -13.37 -3.29 8.28
N SER A 378 -13.44 -4.10 7.22
CA SER A 378 -14.67 -4.76 6.78
C SER A 378 -15.16 -5.82 7.76
N GLU A 379 -14.24 -6.60 8.34
CA GLU A 379 -14.60 -7.68 9.27
C GLU A 379 -15.00 -7.12 10.65
N ASN A 380 -14.30 -6.10 11.13
CA ASN A 380 -14.46 -5.61 12.49
C ASN A 380 -15.39 -4.40 12.63
N ASN A 381 -16.10 -4.04 11.56
CA ASN A 381 -17.01 -2.88 11.53
C ASN A 381 -16.32 -1.58 11.98
N VAL A 382 -15.05 -1.40 11.58
CA VAL A 382 -14.30 -0.19 11.92
C VAL A 382 -14.94 0.98 11.17
N PRO A 383 -15.35 2.05 11.88
CA PRO A 383 -16.05 3.16 11.24
C PRO A 383 -15.11 3.95 10.34
N VAL A 384 -15.63 4.46 9.23
CA VAL A 384 -14.87 5.33 8.34
C VAL A 384 -14.77 6.74 8.90
N VAL A 385 -13.57 7.30 8.92
CA VAL A 385 -13.31 8.68 9.35
C VAL A 385 -13.06 9.59 8.15
N GLY A 386 -13.73 10.75 8.14
CA GLY A 386 -13.59 11.74 7.07
C GLY A 386 -12.28 12.52 7.11
N LYS A 387 -11.89 13.12 5.96
CA LYS A 387 -10.65 13.90 5.76
C LYS A 387 -10.28 14.83 6.92
N THR A 388 -11.25 15.57 7.47
CA THR A 388 -10.99 16.57 8.52
C THR A 388 -10.50 15.95 9.82
N GLU A 389 -11.04 14.79 10.22
CA GLU A 389 -10.64 14.11 11.45
C GLU A 389 -9.39 13.26 11.24
N VAL A 390 -9.20 12.68 10.04
CA VAL A 390 -7.92 12.04 9.69
C VAL A 390 -6.77 13.06 9.71
N GLY A 391 -6.98 14.27 9.20
CA GLY A 391 -6.00 15.36 9.30
C GLY A 391 -5.73 15.86 10.73
N ARG A 392 -6.49 15.39 11.73
CA ARG A 392 -6.24 15.59 13.17
C ARG A 392 -5.62 14.37 13.85
N HIS A 393 -5.26 13.34 13.07
CA HIS A 393 -4.73 12.07 13.55
C HIS A 393 -5.76 11.26 14.37
N HIS A 394 -7.03 11.33 13.95
CA HIS A 394 -8.13 10.55 14.53
C HIS A 394 -8.62 9.46 13.56
N GLU A 395 -7.72 8.89 12.74
CA GLU A 395 -8.06 7.74 11.91
C GLU A 395 -8.39 6.52 12.78
N MET A 396 -9.38 5.74 12.35
CA MET A 396 -9.74 4.51 13.04
C MET A 396 -9.18 3.34 12.24
N ALA A 397 -7.92 2.98 12.50
CA ALA A 397 -7.25 1.85 11.86
C ALA A 397 -6.60 0.93 12.90
N TRP A 398 -7.13 -0.29 13.05
CA TRP A 398 -6.55 -1.29 13.97
C TRP A 398 -5.30 -1.98 13.41
N LEU A 399 -5.21 -2.04 12.08
CA LEU A 399 -4.03 -2.44 11.35
C LEU A 399 -3.63 -1.28 10.45
N ARG A 400 -2.44 -0.73 10.69
CA ARG A 400 -1.81 0.26 9.82
C ARG A 400 -0.62 -0.36 9.11
N ILE A 401 -0.23 0.23 7.99
CA ILE A 401 0.99 -0.15 7.28
C ILE A 401 1.94 1.04 7.37
N ASP A 402 3.08 0.83 7.99
CA ASP A 402 4.13 1.83 8.07
C ASP A 402 5.08 1.63 6.87
N ARG A 403 5.54 2.73 6.28
CA ARG A 403 6.46 2.74 5.15
C ARG A 403 7.69 3.58 5.47
N TYR A 404 8.87 2.98 5.47
CA TYR A 404 10.11 3.71 5.75
C TYR A 404 11.10 3.68 4.59
N TYR A 405 11.71 4.84 4.33
CA TYR A 405 12.82 5.01 3.41
C TYR A 405 14.17 4.82 4.11
N TYR A 406 15.14 4.24 3.42
CA TYR A 406 16.50 4.05 3.95
C TYR A 406 17.56 3.92 2.84
N GLY A 407 18.82 4.06 3.22
CA GLY A 407 19.93 4.03 2.27
C GLY A 407 20.13 5.41 1.65
N ASP A 408 20.58 5.45 0.39
CA ASP A 408 20.76 6.70 -0.35
C ASP A 408 19.46 7.51 -0.47
N TYR A 409 19.51 8.82 -0.26
CA TYR A 409 18.32 9.68 -0.29
C TYR A 409 17.80 9.94 -1.72
N GLU A 410 18.68 9.91 -2.73
CA GLU A 410 18.28 10.07 -4.14
C GLU A 410 17.62 8.80 -4.66
N THR A 411 18.17 7.64 -4.29
CA THR A 411 17.69 6.31 -4.67
C THR A 411 17.37 5.43 -3.46
N PRO A 412 16.39 5.83 -2.64
CA PRO A 412 16.11 5.15 -1.39
C PRO A 412 15.50 3.77 -1.62
N ASN A 413 15.83 2.87 -0.71
CA ASN A 413 15.09 1.64 -0.55
C ASN A 413 13.84 1.91 0.29
N VAL A 414 12.79 1.12 0.06
CA VAL A 414 11.52 1.21 0.78
C VAL A 414 11.25 -0.09 1.49
N VAL A 415 10.77 -0.02 2.73
CA VAL A 415 10.30 -1.19 3.47
C VAL A 415 8.94 -0.92 4.08
N TYR A 416 8.10 -1.96 4.13
CA TYR A 416 6.76 -1.92 4.69
C TYR A 416 6.67 -2.78 5.95
N GLN A 417 5.96 -2.29 6.95
CA GLN A 417 5.67 -3.04 8.16
C GLN A 417 4.19 -2.85 8.53
N PRO A 418 3.35 -3.88 8.39
CA PRO A 418 2.02 -3.83 8.96
C PRO A 418 2.14 -3.91 10.49
N LEU A 419 1.59 -2.91 11.17
CA LEU A 419 1.51 -2.83 12.62
C LEU A 419 0.06 -2.91 13.06
N MET A 420 -0.18 -3.79 14.01
CA MET A 420 -1.44 -4.00 14.72
C MET A 420 -1.16 -4.19 16.20
N CYS A 421 -2.19 -4.38 17.02
CA CYS A 421 -2.02 -4.82 18.40
C CYS A 421 -1.18 -6.12 18.43
N GLN A 422 -0.10 -6.12 19.21
CA GLN A 422 0.79 -7.29 19.32
C GLN A 422 0.30 -8.30 20.37
N HIS A 423 -0.82 -8.01 21.05
CA HIS A 423 -1.39 -8.84 22.12
C HIS A 423 -0.34 -9.29 23.15
N CYS A 424 0.44 -8.33 23.67
CA CYS A 424 1.57 -8.61 24.55
C CYS A 424 1.15 -9.39 25.81
N ASP A 425 1.95 -10.37 26.23
CA ASP A 425 1.77 -11.06 27.52
C ASP A 425 1.86 -10.05 28.68
N ASN A 426 2.91 -9.23 28.69
CA ASN A 426 3.07 -8.14 29.65
C ASN A 426 2.52 -6.84 29.05
N ALA A 427 1.22 -6.80 28.81
CA ALA A 427 0.57 -5.66 28.18
C ALA A 427 0.47 -4.46 29.13
N PRO A 428 1.19 -3.35 28.87
CA PRO A 428 1.10 -2.16 29.72
C PRO A 428 -0.26 -1.47 29.63
N CYS A 429 -1.02 -1.70 28.55
CA CYS A 429 -2.36 -1.14 28.35
C CYS A 429 -3.44 -1.78 29.25
N GLU A 430 -3.18 -2.94 29.86
CA GLU A 430 -4.14 -3.60 30.77
C GLU A 430 -4.10 -2.96 32.15
N ASN A 431 -2.90 -2.87 32.72
CA ASN A 431 -2.68 -2.44 34.11
C ASN A 431 -3.08 -0.97 34.37
N VAL A 432 -3.19 -0.17 33.32
CA VAL A 432 -3.56 1.25 33.41
C VAL A 432 -5.06 1.49 33.26
N CYS A 433 -5.85 0.47 32.88
CA CYS A 433 -7.29 0.64 32.68
C CYS A 433 -8.03 0.59 34.03
N PRO A 434 -8.60 1.71 34.53
CA PRO A 434 -9.20 1.76 35.86
C PRO A 434 -10.49 0.93 35.98
N VAL A 435 -11.13 0.66 34.84
CA VAL A 435 -12.38 -0.10 34.77
C VAL A 435 -12.16 -1.54 34.33
N ALA A 436 -10.93 -1.97 34.03
CA ALA A 436 -10.63 -3.31 33.50
C ALA A 436 -11.41 -3.65 32.21
N ALA A 437 -11.36 -2.73 31.23
CA ALA A 437 -11.93 -2.93 29.90
C ALA A 437 -10.96 -3.66 28.93
N THR A 438 -9.70 -3.81 29.31
CA THR A 438 -8.64 -4.47 28.51
C THR A 438 -8.09 -5.72 29.23
N PRO A 439 -8.88 -6.76 29.52
CA PRO A 439 -8.35 -7.96 30.18
C PRO A 439 -7.54 -8.85 29.23
N HIS A 440 -6.55 -9.56 29.79
CA HIS A 440 -5.94 -10.71 29.13
C HIS A 440 -6.90 -11.91 29.09
N SER A 441 -6.95 -12.61 27.96
CA SER A 441 -7.72 -13.86 27.82
C SER A 441 -6.92 -15.08 28.30
N GLU A 442 -7.62 -16.18 28.56
CA GLU A 442 -6.99 -17.47 28.87
C GLU A 442 -6.22 -18.08 27.66
N GLU A 443 -6.38 -17.50 26.46
CA GLU A 443 -5.74 -17.95 25.21
C GLU A 443 -4.54 -17.07 24.76
N GLY A 444 -4.10 -16.13 25.60
CA GLY A 444 -2.97 -15.23 25.31
C GLY A 444 -3.32 -14.03 24.44
N LEU A 445 -4.59 -13.62 24.41
CA LEU A 445 -5.01 -12.44 23.66
C LEU A 445 -5.39 -11.31 24.61
N ASN A 446 -4.85 -10.12 24.35
CA ASN A 446 -5.41 -8.90 24.94
C ASN A 446 -6.78 -8.62 24.32
N GLN A 447 -7.86 -8.66 25.12
CA GLN A 447 -9.22 -8.43 24.67
C GLN A 447 -9.68 -7.03 25.04
N MET A 448 -10.32 -6.32 24.11
CA MET A 448 -10.93 -5.01 24.36
C MET A 448 -12.45 -5.15 24.52
N ALA A 449 -12.95 -4.96 25.75
CA ALA A 449 -14.36 -4.95 26.07
C ALA A 449 -14.96 -3.54 25.85
N TYR A 450 -15.42 -3.29 24.62
CA TYR A 450 -15.92 -1.96 24.19
C TYR A 450 -17.07 -1.40 25.04
N ASN A 451 -17.87 -2.26 25.67
CA ASN A 451 -18.99 -1.84 26.54
C ASN A 451 -18.57 -1.35 27.93
N ARG A 452 -17.29 -1.52 28.29
CA ARG A 452 -16.77 -1.21 29.64
C ARG A 452 -15.82 -0.02 29.66
N CYS A 453 -15.25 0.36 28.51
CA CYS A 453 -14.38 1.52 28.38
C CYS A 453 -15.17 2.82 28.61
N ILE A 454 -14.64 3.71 29.46
CA ILE A 454 -15.26 5.00 29.85
C ILE A 454 -14.45 6.20 29.38
#